data_AF-A0A9D9HRE0-F1
#
_entry.id   AF-A0A9D9HRE0-F1
#
_cell.length_a   1.000
_cell.length_b   1.000
_cell.length_c   1.000
_cell.angle_alpha   90.00
_cell.angle_beta   90.00
_cell.angle_gamma   90.00
#
_symmetry.space_group_name_H-M   'P 1'
#
loop_
_entity.id
_entity.type
_entity.pdbx_description
1 polymer ?
#
loop_
_entity_poly.entity_id
_entity_poly.type
_entity_poly.pdbx_seq_one_letter_code
_entity_poly.pdbx_strand_id
1 'polypeptide(L)' 'MVALIIGLLLVGFTVYSLLPAGLNWGLDVLTFLKGFAPVIAAFIGLVSVLIGIADLKDKREAKREEKAAAELNSKEK' A
#
# COMPACT_ATOMS: atom_id res chain seq x y z
N MET A 1 -28.47 5.17 -14.58
CA MET A 1 -28.68 6.52 -14.02
C MET A 1 -28.77 6.53 -12.50
N VAL A 2 -29.51 5.58 -11.89
CA VAL A 2 -29.67 5.47 -10.43
C VAL A 2 -28.33 5.42 -9.67
N ALA A 3 -27.35 4.63 -10.12
CA ALA A 3 -26.03 4.54 -9.45
C ALA A 3 -25.26 5.88 -9.42
N LEU A 4 -25.34 6.68 -10.49
CA LEU A 4 -24.71 8.00 -10.54
C LEU A 4 -25.38 8.99 -9.58
N ILE A 5 -26.71 8.92 -9.47
CA ILE A 5 -27.48 9.77 -8.55
C ILE A 5 -27.15 9.41 -7.10
N ILE A 6 -27.13 8.12 -6.77
CA ILE A 6 -26.76 7.64 -5.42
C ILE A 6 -25.32 8.03 -5.09
N GLY A 7 -24.39 7.84 -6.02
CA GLY A 7 -23.00 8.24 -5.84
C GLY A 7 -22.86 9.74 -5.58
N LEU A 8 -23.55 10.58 -6.36
CA LEU A 8 -23.53 12.03 -6.17
C LEU A 8 -24.13 12.46 -4.83
N LEU A 9 -25.23 11.82 -4.39
CA LEU A 9 -25.83 12.08 -3.08
C LEU A 9 -24.89 11.69 -1.93
N LEU A 10 -24.19 10.56 -2.02
CA LEU A 10 -23.25 10.11 -1.00
C LEU A 10 -22.01 11.03 -0.91
N VAL A 11 -21.50 11.49 -2.06
CA VAL A 11 -20.42 12.48 -2.09
C VAL A 11 -20.89 13.82 -1.51
N GLY A 12 -22.08 14.28 -1.88
CA GLY A 12 -22.69 15.49 -1.31
C GLY A 12 -22.88 15.39 0.20
N PHE A 13 -23.37 14.24 0.69
CA PHE A 13 -23.50 13.97 2.12
C PHE A 13 -22.14 13.98 2.83
N THR A 14 -21.10 13.42 2.20
CA THR A 14 -19.75 13.43 2.76
C THR A 14 -19.27 14.87 2.97
N VAL A 15 -19.39 15.72 1.95
CA VAL A 15 -19.03 17.15 2.06
C VAL A 15 -19.89 17.86 3.12
N TYR A 16 -21.20 17.59 3.17
CA TYR A 16 -22.09 18.14 4.18
C TYR A 16 -21.72 17.72 5.61
N SER A 17 -21.31 16.47 5.81
CA SER A 17 -20.92 15.95 7.13
C SER A 17 -19.62 16.57 7.67
N LEU A 18 -18.72 17.03 6.77
CA LEU A 18 -17.45 17.67 7.12
C LEU A 18 -17.58 19.18 7.38
N LEU A 19 -18.67 19.82 6.93
CA LEU A 19 -18.86 21.26 7.10
C LEU A 19 -19.10 21.62 8.58
N PRO A 20 -18.58 22.77 9.06
CA PRO A 20 -18.79 23.25 10.43
C PRO A 20 -20.23 23.72 10.68
N ALA A 21 -21.07 23.77 9.64
CA ALA A 21 -22.50 23.98 9.73
C ALA A 21 -23.23 22.68 9.35
N GLY A 22 -24.03 22.12 10.27
CA GLY A 22 -24.68 20.81 10.11
C GLY A 22 -24.23 19.82 11.19
N LEU A 23 -23.80 18.62 10.78
CA LEU A 23 -23.37 17.54 11.71
C LEU A 23 -21.99 17.79 12.35
N ASN A 24 -21.15 18.65 11.76
CA ASN A 24 -19.83 19.04 12.28
C ASN A 24 -18.90 17.85 12.62
N TRP A 25 -18.99 16.76 11.85
CA TRP A 25 -18.18 15.56 12.04
C TRP A 25 -16.78 15.68 11.46
N GLY A 26 -16.37 16.85 10.96
CA GLY A 26 -15.07 17.03 10.35
C GLY A 26 -13.91 16.62 11.26
N LEU A 27 -13.99 16.94 12.55
CA LEU A 27 -12.97 16.55 13.53
C LEU A 27 -13.00 15.05 13.86
N ASP A 28 -14.19 14.46 13.97
CA ASP A 28 -14.36 13.02 14.24
C ASP A 28 -13.86 12.17 13.06
N VAL A 29 -14.19 12.55 11.83
CA VAL A 29 -13.72 11.90 10.60
C VAL A 29 -12.21 12.02 10.49
N LEU A 30 -11.65 13.21 10.78
CA LEU A 30 -10.20 13.40 10.77
C LEU A 30 -9.51 12.56 11.85
N THR A 31 -10.12 12.42 13.03
CA THR A 31 -9.60 11.59 14.12
C THR A 31 -9.64 10.12 13.76
N PHE A 32 -10.73 9.65 13.14
CA PHE A 32 -10.83 8.29 12.60
C PHE A 32 -9.76 8.05 11.53
N LEU A 33 -9.59 8.96 10.58
CA LEU A 33 -8.59 8.83 9.51
C LEU A 33 -7.17 8.77 10.08
N LYS A 34 -6.86 9.61 11.07
CA LYS A 34 -5.58 9.58 11.79
C LYS A 34 -5.36 8.28 12.55
N GLY A 35 -6.40 7.67 13.11
CA GLY A 35 -6.31 6.37 13.77
C GLY A 35 -6.20 5.19 12.80
N PHE A 36 -6.83 5.29 11.62
CA PHE A 36 -6.86 4.24 10.62
C PHE A 36 -5.60 4.22 9.73
N ALA A 37 -5.05 5.39 9.41
CA ALA A 37 -3.83 5.54 8.62
C ALA A 37 -2.65 4.68 9.12
N PRO A 38 -2.28 4.68 10.42
CA PRO A 38 -1.18 3.84 10.91
C PRO A 38 -1.49 2.35 10.84
N VAL A 39 -2.75 1.94 10.97
CA VAL A 39 -3.15 0.52 10.85
C VAL A 39 -2.95 0.02 9.42
N ILE A 40 -3.41 0.80 8.43
CA ILE A 40 -3.15 0.49 7.01
C ILE A 40 -1.65 0.54 6.72
N ALA A 41 -0.94 1.55 7.22
CA ALA A 41 0.50 1.68 6.98
C ALA A 41 1.29 0.50 7.55
N ALA A 42 0.93 0.03 8.75
CA ALA A 42 1.53 -1.17 9.34
C ALA A 42 1.22 -2.43 8.53
N PHE A 43 -0.02 -2.58 8.05
CA PHE A 43 -0.41 -3.72 7.21
C PHE A 43 0.35 -3.74 5.88
N ILE A 44 0.37 -2.62 5.16
CA ILE A 44 1.12 -2.48 3.90
C ILE A 44 2.62 -2.66 4.16
N GLY A 45 3.15 -2.03 5.19
CA GLY A 45 4.57 -2.13 5.56
C GLY A 45 4.99 -3.56 5.87
N LEU A 46 4.17 -4.32 6.60
CA LEU A 46 4.42 -5.74 6.87
C LEU A 46 4.48 -6.55 5.57
N VAL A 47 3.50 -6.37 4.67
CA VAL A 47 3.49 -7.03 3.35
C VAL A 47 4.74 -6.65 2.54
N SER A 48 5.12 -5.37 2.52
CA SER A 48 6.32 -4.90 1.82
C SER A 48 7.62 -5.49 2.38
N VAL A 49 7.73 -5.66 3.70
CA VAL A 49 8.90 -6.32 4.32
C VAL A 49 9.00 -7.77 3.88
N LEU A 50 7.88 -8.52 3.87
CA LEU A 50 7.88 -9.91 3.44
C LEU A 50 8.28 -10.05 1.97
N ILE A 51 7.74 -9.20 1.09
CA ILE A 51 8.12 -9.16 -0.33
C ILE A 51 9.60 -8.78 -0.49
N GLY A 52 10.08 -7.78 0.24
CA GLY A 52 11.47 -7.32 0.16
C GLY A 52 12.49 -8.38 0.61
N ILE A 53 12.17 -9.17 1.63
CA ILE A 53 13.02 -10.29 2.07
C ILE A 53 13.08 -11.37 0.99
N ALA A 54 11.94 -11.71 0.37
CA ALA A 54 11.88 -12.68 -0.72
C ALA A 54 12.70 -12.19 -1.94
N ASP A 55 12.47 -10.96 -2.42
CA ASP A 55 13.20 -10.37 -3.54
C ASP A 55 14.72 -10.31 -3.30
N LEU A 56 15.15 -10.00 -2.07
CA LEU A 56 16.57 -9.96 -1.73
C LEU A 56 17.20 -11.36 -1.73
N LYS A 57 16.48 -12.38 -1.25
CA LYS A 57 16.98 -13.75 -1.25
C LYS A 57 17.12 -14.26 -2.69
N ASP A 58 16.10 -14.06 -3.52
CA ASP A 58 16.11 -14.49 -4.93
C ASP A 58 17.23 -13.80 -5.72
N LYS A 59 17.44 -12.50 -5.52
CA LYS A 59 18.56 -11.77 -6.16
C LYS A 59 19.94 -12.25 -5.73
N ARG A 60 20.10 -12.65 -4.46
CA ARG A 60 21.38 -13.18 -3.97
C ARG A 60 21.69 -14.55 -4.55
N GLU A 61 20.67 -15.37 -4.75
CA GLU A 61 20.80 -16.71 -5.34
C GLU A 61 21.14 -16.62 -6.82
N ALA A 62 20.40 -15.82 -7.59
CA ALA A 62 20.70 -15.54 -9.00
C ALA A 62 22.15 -15.05 -9.21
N LYS A 63 22.58 -14.08 -8.40
CA LYS A 63 23.95 -13.54 -8.48
C LYS A 63 25.03 -14.57 -8.11
N ARG A 64 24.70 -15.59 -7.32
CA ARG A 64 25.61 -16.69 -6.98
C ARG A 64 25.72 -17.69 -8.13
N GLU A 65 24.60 -18.03 -8.76
CA GLU A 65 24.56 -18.92 -9.93
C GLU A 65 25.30 -18.31 -11.13
N GLU A 66 25.09 -17.01 -11.40
CA GLU A 66 25.83 -16.29 -12.46
C GLU A 66 27.34 -16.33 -12.24
N LYS A 67 27.81 -16.15 -11.00
CA LYS A 67 29.23 -16.25 -10.65
C LYS A 67 29.77 -17.67 -10.79
N ALA A 68 29.02 -18.66 -10.33
CA ALA A 68 29.42 -20.06 -10.44
C ALA A 68 29.53 -20.51 -11.91
N ALA A 69 28.59 -20.09 -12.75
CA ALA A 69 28.63 -20.35 -14.20
C ALA A 69 29.81 -19.64 -14.88
N ALA A 70 30.13 -18.40 -14.50
CA ALA A 70 31.28 -17.67 -15.02
C ALA A 70 32.62 -18.33 -14.63
N GLU A 71 32.76 -18.81 -13.41
CA GLU A 71 33.96 -19.49 -12.93
C GLU A 71 34.16 -20.87 -13.59
N LEU A 72 33.08 -21.64 -13.82
CA LEU A 72 33.15 -22.91 -14.54
C LEU A 72 33.55 -22.71 -16.01
N ASN A 73 32.93 -21.75 -16.70
CA ASN A 73 33.24 -21.44 -18.10
C ASN A 73 34.67 -20.89 -18.27
N SER A 74 35.23 -20.23 -17.26
CA SER A 74 36.64 -19.80 -17.25
C SER A 74 37.63 -20.93 -16.97
N LYS A 75 37.19 -22.08 -16.43
CA LYS A 75 38.05 -23.25 -16.18
C LYS A 75 38.02 -24.29 -17.31
N GLU A 76 37.01 -24.26 -18.18
CA GLU A 76 36.91 -25.11 -19.37
C GLU A 76 37.58 -24.51 -20.63
N LYS A 77 38.00 -23.24 -20.60
CA LYS A 77 38.81 -22.60 -21.65
C LYS A 77 40.30 -22.67 -21.31
#